data_AF-A0A2V5RCJ3-F1
#
_entry.id   AF-A0A2V5RCJ3-F1
#
_cell.length_a   1.000
_cell.length_b   1.000
_cell.length_c   1.000
_cell.angle_alpha   90.00
_cell.angle_beta   90.00
_cell.angle_gamma   90.00
#
_symmetry.space_group_name_H-M   'P 1'
#
loop_
_entity.id
_entity.type
_entity.pdbx_description
1 polymer ?
#
loop_
_entity_poly.entity_id
_entity_poly.type
_entity_poly.pdbx_seq_one_letter_code
_entity_poly.pdbx_strand_id
1 'polypeptide(L)'
;MDAARPAEKSLSTKIKKILVPTPTPTPTRKHQKHSTKKSTPTPSPTASAKEKKASPSPTPKTKSKHKKASPTPTPTESPSATKTPAASPEETPESARGKKGWPNVSLSPDQIADYDSYPPKVRQILDAGLALAKQNLGYTYGSADPKNGGMDCSGFIYYVLRENGFSDVPRDSSQQYVWVRKAGDFSAVLSRKEDSFELDDLKPGDLLFWRGTYNIDRDPPITHTMIYLGREKRTKKRVMLGSSDGRTYDGKQRWGVSVFDFKMPPPPKSGDAKISPVFVGYGRIPGLIGD
;
A
#
# COMPACT_ATOMS: atom_id res chain seq x y z
N MET A 1 17.53 71.36 13.16
CA MET A 1 18.92 71.77 13.43
C MET A 1 19.35 71.00 14.68
N ASP A 2 20.21 70.01 14.73
CA ASP A 2 21.08 69.26 13.81
C ASP A 2 21.45 68.00 14.65
N ALA A 3 21.18 66.79 14.19
CA ALA A 3 22.11 65.95 13.45
C ALA A 3 23.55 65.95 14.02
N ALA A 4 24.00 64.75 14.44
CA ALA A 4 25.25 64.11 13.99
C ALA A 4 25.95 63.34 15.11
N ARG A 5 26.13 62.03 14.88
CA ARG A 5 27.33 61.30 15.32
C ARG A 5 28.54 61.87 14.57
N PRO A 6 29.74 61.68 15.10
CA PRO A 6 30.66 60.84 14.34
C PRO A 6 31.42 59.81 15.18
N ALA A 7 31.95 58.85 14.43
CA ALA A 7 32.68 57.67 14.87
C ALA A 7 34.20 57.94 15.04
N GLU A 8 34.91 56.85 15.35
CA GLU A 8 36.38 56.63 15.23
C GLU A 8 37.19 57.06 16.47
N LYS A 9 38.20 56.34 16.99
CA LYS A 9 39.02 55.21 16.51
C LYS A 9 39.81 54.61 17.70
N SER A 10 40.04 53.30 17.64
CA SER A 10 41.31 52.60 17.96
C SER A 10 41.74 52.32 19.41
N LEU A 11 42.54 51.24 19.52
CA LEU A 11 43.39 50.74 20.60
C LEU A 11 42.78 49.59 21.43
N SER A 12 42.90 48.36 20.93
CA SER A 12 44.05 47.47 21.13
C SER A 12 44.03 46.72 22.47
N THR A 13 44.12 45.38 22.35
CA THR A 13 44.65 44.40 23.31
C THR A 13 43.64 43.69 24.23
N LYS A 14 43.77 42.36 24.27
CA LYS A 14 43.22 41.35 25.21
C LYS A 14 41.86 40.76 24.78
N ILE A 15 41.62 39.45 24.61
CA ILE A 15 42.36 38.21 24.86
C ILE A 15 41.80 37.18 23.84
N LYS A 16 42.66 36.64 22.97
CA LYS A 16 42.42 35.38 22.26
C LYS A 16 42.93 34.26 23.16
N LYS A 17 42.07 33.29 23.51
CA LYS A 17 42.39 31.85 23.75
C LYS A 17 41.25 31.16 24.50
N ILE A 18 40.28 30.59 23.79
CA ILE A 18 39.66 29.29 24.14
C ILE A 18 39.26 28.62 22.81
N LEU A 19 40.25 28.02 22.15
CA LEU A 19 40.01 27.01 21.12
C LEU A 19 41.21 26.07 21.16
N VAL A 20 41.07 24.98 21.91
CA VAL A 20 42.01 23.85 21.86
C VAL A 20 41.23 22.67 21.32
N PRO A 21 41.59 22.12 20.15
CA PRO A 21 41.02 20.89 19.63
C PRO A 21 41.63 19.70 20.39
N THR A 22 40.78 18.83 20.92
CA THR A 22 41.16 17.56 21.53
C THR A 22 41.75 16.61 20.47
N PRO A 23 42.91 15.99 20.71
CA PRO A 23 43.48 15.01 19.77
C PRO A 23 42.77 13.65 19.86
N THR A 24 42.36 13.17 18.69
CA THR A 24 41.94 11.81 18.35
C THR A 24 42.95 10.74 18.77
N PRO A 25 42.51 9.59 19.31
CA PRO A 25 43.33 8.38 19.29
C PRO A 25 42.65 7.18 18.58
N THR A 26 43.19 6.79 17.43
CA THR A 26 43.13 5.43 16.80
C THR A 26 44.38 5.32 15.91
N PRO A 27 45.15 4.21 15.83
CA PRO A 27 44.72 2.80 15.87
C PRO A 27 45.61 1.85 16.71
N THR A 28 45.10 0.64 16.99
CA THR A 28 45.99 -0.52 17.11
C THR A 28 45.36 -1.77 16.51
N ARG A 29 46.05 -2.25 15.47
CA ARG A 29 45.74 -3.40 14.62
C ARG A 29 46.28 -4.66 15.28
N LYS A 30 45.42 -5.51 15.85
CA LYS A 30 45.79 -6.89 16.18
C LYS A 30 45.45 -7.80 15.00
N HIS A 31 46.50 -8.20 14.30
CA HIS A 31 46.49 -9.32 13.37
C HIS A 31 46.23 -10.61 14.16
N GLN A 32 45.09 -11.27 13.90
CA GLN A 32 44.98 -12.70 14.12
C GLN A 32 44.86 -13.39 12.77
N LYS A 33 45.73 -14.39 12.61
CA LYS A 33 46.11 -15.09 11.40
C LYS A 33 44.94 -15.88 10.82
N HIS A 34 44.80 -15.77 9.49
CA HIS A 34 44.17 -16.80 8.67
C HIS A 34 44.89 -18.14 8.88
N SER A 35 44.15 -19.12 9.37
CA SER A 35 44.52 -20.53 9.28
C SER A 35 43.79 -21.14 8.10
N THR A 36 44.55 -21.44 7.06
CA THR A 36 44.19 -22.28 5.93
C THR A 36 44.02 -23.75 6.35
N LYS A 37 43.18 -24.47 5.59
CA LYS A 37 42.99 -25.95 5.53
C LYS A 37 42.10 -26.55 6.62
N LYS A 38 40.87 -26.93 6.24
CA LYS A 38 40.57 -28.34 5.85
C LYS A 38 39.20 -28.42 5.17
N SER A 39 39.22 -28.89 3.93
CA SER A 39 38.08 -29.35 3.15
C SER A 39 37.64 -30.75 3.58
N THR A 40 36.33 -31.00 3.46
CA THR A 40 35.61 -32.27 3.20
C THR A 40 35.60 -33.40 4.28
N PRO A 41 34.61 -34.33 4.27
CA PRO A 41 33.57 -34.55 3.26
C PRO A 41 32.11 -34.66 3.76
N THR A 42 31.20 -34.34 2.84
CA THR A 42 29.85 -34.89 2.65
C THR A 42 29.80 -36.42 2.80
N PRO A 43 28.68 -36.98 3.30
CA PRO A 43 28.21 -38.27 2.80
C PRO A 43 26.85 -38.11 2.11
N SER A 44 26.88 -38.12 0.79
CA SER A 44 25.80 -38.66 -0.05
C SER A 44 26.14 -40.13 -0.30
N PRO A 45 25.20 -41.06 -0.14
CA PRO A 45 25.14 -42.26 -0.96
C PRO A 45 24.17 -41.99 -2.12
N THR A 46 24.69 -41.82 -3.33
CA THR A 46 24.76 -42.88 -4.35
C THR A 46 23.39 -43.19 -4.96
N ALA A 47 23.17 -42.62 -6.14
CA ALA A 47 22.31 -43.19 -7.16
C ALA A 47 22.91 -44.52 -7.62
N SER A 48 22.09 -45.58 -7.62
CA SER A 48 22.31 -46.75 -8.45
C SER A 48 21.25 -46.74 -9.55
N ALA A 49 21.70 -46.43 -10.75
CA ALA A 49 21.01 -46.75 -11.98
C ALA A 49 20.99 -48.27 -12.17
N LYS A 50 19.85 -48.83 -12.58
CA LYS A 50 19.80 -50.08 -13.32
C LYS A 50 19.03 -49.85 -14.61
N GLU A 51 19.62 -50.35 -15.67
CA GLU A 51 19.39 -50.02 -17.07
C GLU A 51 18.06 -50.51 -17.66
N LYS A 52 17.59 -49.71 -18.62
CA LYS A 52 17.11 -50.07 -19.97
C LYS A 52 16.20 -51.28 -20.13
N LYS A 53 15.03 -51.02 -20.72
CA LYS A 53 14.68 -51.65 -22.01
C LYS A 53 13.77 -50.77 -22.85
N ALA A 54 14.08 -50.78 -24.14
CA ALA A 54 13.59 -49.90 -25.18
C ALA A 54 12.21 -50.30 -25.73
N SER A 55 11.57 -49.29 -26.32
CA SER A 55 10.41 -49.31 -27.24
C SER A 55 10.54 -50.36 -28.36
N PRO A 56 9.45 -50.75 -29.05
CA PRO A 56 8.98 -49.90 -30.15
C PRO A 56 7.44 -49.83 -30.34
N SER A 57 7.00 -48.71 -30.91
CA SER A 57 5.75 -48.58 -31.66
C SER A 57 5.79 -49.43 -32.95
N PRO A 58 4.63 -49.85 -33.47
CA PRO A 58 4.35 -49.45 -34.85
C PRO A 58 2.89 -49.06 -35.11
N THR A 59 2.70 -48.06 -35.96
CA THR A 59 1.48 -47.87 -36.77
C THR A 59 1.53 -48.79 -37.99
N PRO A 60 0.37 -49.16 -38.56
CA PRO A 60 0.21 -48.94 -40.00
C PRO A 60 -1.16 -48.38 -40.41
N LYS A 61 -1.12 -47.52 -41.43
CA LYS A 61 -2.25 -47.05 -42.26
C LYS A 61 -2.53 -48.06 -43.39
N THR A 62 -3.81 -48.26 -43.77
CA THR A 62 -4.31 -48.43 -45.16
C THR A 62 -5.84 -48.55 -45.16
N LYS A 63 -6.62 -47.65 -45.77
CA LYS A 63 -7.04 -47.49 -47.19
C LYS A 63 -8.29 -48.30 -47.60
N SER A 64 -9.38 -47.58 -47.85
CA SER A 64 -10.43 -47.89 -48.86
C SER A 64 -11.31 -46.63 -49.05
N LYS A 65 -10.98 -45.75 -50.01
CA LYS A 65 -11.51 -45.67 -51.39
C LYS A 65 -13.05 -45.59 -51.48
N HIS A 66 -13.57 -44.39 -51.78
CA HIS A 66 -14.55 -44.18 -52.84
C HIS A 66 -14.40 -42.78 -53.46
N LYS A 67 -14.25 -42.74 -54.79
CA LYS A 67 -14.37 -41.57 -55.71
C LYS A 67 -15.85 -41.13 -55.72
N LYS A 68 -16.31 -39.93 -56.11
CA LYS A 68 -15.99 -38.99 -57.21
C LYS A 68 -16.96 -37.80 -56.95
N ALA A 69 -16.59 -36.52 -56.99
CA ALA A 69 -16.76 -35.59 -58.12
C ALA A 69 -17.23 -34.23 -57.54
N SER A 70 -16.64 -33.14 -58.02
CA SER A 70 -17.04 -31.73 -57.81
C SER A 70 -17.85 -31.27 -59.05
N PRO A 71 -18.70 -30.23 -58.96
CA PRO A 71 -18.22 -28.85 -59.15
C PRO A 71 -18.88 -27.78 -58.24
N THR A 72 -18.15 -26.68 -58.04
CA THR A 72 -18.52 -25.38 -57.43
C THR A 72 -19.63 -24.65 -58.23
N PRO A 73 -20.39 -23.71 -57.63
CA PRO A 73 -20.02 -22.29 -57.71
C PRO A 73 -20.23 -21.45 -56.41
N THR A 74 -19.39 -20.41 -56.28
CA THR A 74 -19.36 -19.23 -55.37
C THR A 74 -20.56 -18.26 -55.64
N PRO A 75 -20.78 -17.11 -54.97
CA PRO A 75 -20.46 -16.56 -53.62
C PRO A 75 -21.74 -16.16 -52.82
N THR A 76 -21.63 -15.64 -51.58
CA THR A 76 -22.34 -14.42 -51.09
C THR A 76 -21.98 -14.12 -49.62
N GLU A 77 -21.85 -12.83 -49.34
CA GLU A 77 -21.45 -12.16 -48.10
C GLU A 77 -22.47 -12.27 -46.93
N SER A 78 -21.94 -12.36 -45.69
CA SER A 78 -22.28 -11.68 -44.40
C SER A 78 -23.71 -11.13 -44.10
N PRO A 79 -24.06 -10.84 -42.83
CA PRO A 79 -24.05 -11.64 -41.60
C PRO A 79 -25.46 -11.68 -40.94
N SER A 80 -25.73 -12.60 -40.00
CA SER A 80 -26.83 -12.40 -39.04
C SER A 80 -26.60 -13.11 -37.71
N ALA A 81 -27.03 -12.42 -36.67
CA ALA A 81 -26.67 -12.58 -35.27
C ALA A 81 -27.43 -13.70 -34.53
N THR A 82 -27.02 -13.86 -33.26
CA THR A 82 -27.82 -14.23 -32.07
C THR A 82 -27.59 -15.66 -31.53
N LYS A 83 -26.96 -15.80 -30.37
CA LYS A 83 -27.62 -16.00 -29.04
C LYS A 83 -26.63 -16.44 -27.95
N THR A 84 -26.56 -15.60 -26.93
CA THR A 84 -26.10 -15.84 -25.55
C THR A 84 -26.83 -17.01 -24.87
N PRO A 85 -26.15 -17.74 -23.97
CA PRO A 85 -26.76 -18.25 -22.73
C PRO A 85 -25.98 -17.70 -21.51
N ALA A 86 -26.57 -16.81 -20.71
CA ALA A 86 -27.42 -17.10 -19.55
C ALA A 86 -26.56 -17.48 -18.31
N ALA A 87 -26.33 -16.48 -17.48
CA ALA A 87 -25.62 -16.55 -16.20
C ALA A 87 -26.43 -17.34 -15.16
N SER A 88 -25.73 -18.25 -14.46
CA SER A 88 -26.20 -18.87 -13.23
C SER A 88 -25.71 -18.02 -12.04
N PRO A 89 -26.57 -17.61 -11.10
CA PRO A 89 -26.17 -16.77 -9.97
C PRO A 89 -25.56 -17.63 -8.87
N GLU A 90 -24.25 -17.51 -8.64
CA GLU A 90 -23.61 -17.99 -7.42
C GLU A 90 -23.62 -16.86 -6.39
N GLU A 91 -24.27 -17.14 -5.27
CA GLU A 91 -24.59 -16.23 -4.18
C GLU A 91 -23.33 -15.55 -3.62
N THR A 92 -23.21 -14.25 -3.87
CA THR A 92 -22.29 -13.40 -3.11
C THR A 92 -22.98 -13.05 -1.80
N PRO A 93 -22.35 -13.21 -0.62
CA PRO A 93 -22.99 -12.82 0.63
C PRO A 93 -23.21 -11.30 0.60
N GLU A 94 -24.48 -10.94 0.61
CA GLU A 94 -25.01 -9.59 0.75
C GLU A 94 -24.50 -8.99 2.07
N SER A 95 -23.38 -8.26 2.00
CA SER A 95 -22.90 -7.48 3.14
C SER A 95 -23.83 -6.30 3.38
N ALA A 96 -24.81 -6.54 4.25
CA ALA A 96 -25.43 -5.58 5.16
C ALA A 96 -25.88 -4.23 4.56
N ARG A 97 -26.89 -4.25 3.69
CA ARG A 97 -27.87 -3.15 3.65
C ARG A 97 -28.64 -3.14 4.97
N GLY A 98 -28.11 -2.50 6.02
CA GLY A 98 -28.88 -2.40 7.27
C GLY A 98 -28.23 -1.84 8.54
N LYS A 99 -26.95 -1.49 8.58
CA LYS A 99 -26.40 -0.83 9.78
C LYS A 99 -26.57 0.68 9.65
N LYS A 100 -27.52 1.25 10.40
CA LYS A 100 -27.76 2.70 10.53
C LYS A 100 -26.55 3.34 11.22
N GLY A 101 -25.52 3.58 10.44
CA GLY A 101 -24.27 4.13 10.89
C GLY A 101 -24.31 5.63 11.17
N TRP A 102 -23.31 6.13 11.89
CA TRP A 102 -23.11 7.57 11.96
C TRP A 102 -22.76 8.08 10.56
N PRO A 103 -23.23 9.29 10.16
CA PRO A 103 -22.90 9.87 8.85
C PRO A 103 -21.40 9.93 8.63
N ASN A 104 -20.93 9.95 7.39
CA ASN A 104 -19.49 10.10 7.15
C ASN A 104 -19.00 11.47 7.63
N VAL A 105 -17.72 11.52 8.01
CA VAL A 105 -17.07 12.75 8.47
C VAL A 105 -15.93 13.10 7.56
N SER A 106 -15.85 14.39 7.25
CA SER A 106 -14.69 15.02 6.64
C SER A 106 -14.14 16.06 7.61
N LEU A 107 -12.84 16.34 7.51
CA LEU A 107 -12.18 17.43 8.23
C LEU A 107 -11.89 18.58 7.27
N SER A 108 -11.93 19.80 7.76
CA SER A 108 -11.39 20.95 7.02
C SER A 108 -9.88 21.08 7.27
N PRO A 109 -9.11 21.67 6.32
CA PRO A 109 -7.68 21.93 6.47
C PRO A 109 -7.29 22.56 7.82
N ASP A 110 -8.07 23.53 8.30
CA ASP A 110 -7.83 24.23 9.56
C ASP A 110 -7.98 23.33 10.80
N GLN A 111 -8.63 22.17 10.68
CA GLN A 111 -8.77 21.19 11.76
C GLN A 111 -7.59 20.19 11.80
N ILE A 112 -6.68 20.23 10.84
CA ILE A 112 -5.53 19.32 10.74
C ILE A 112 -4.27 20.07 11.16
N ALA A 113 -3.53 19.52 12.12
CA ALA A 113 -2.30 20.13 12.61
C ALA A 113 -1.27 20.26 11.49
N ASP A 114 -0.63 21.43 11.42
CA ASP A 114 0.45 21.73 10.48
C ASP A 114 0.10 21.54 8.98
N TYR A 115 -1.19 21.52 8.64
CA TYR A 115 -1.66 21.24 7.27
C TYR A 115 -1.02 22.14 6.22
N ASP A 116 -0.86 23.43 6.52
CA ASP A 116 -0.29 24.42 5.59
C ASP A 116 1.19 24.14 5.26
N SER A 117 1.89 23.38 6.12
CA SER A 117 3.28 22.96 5.89
C SER A 117 3.39 21.71 5.01
N TYR A 118 2.28 21.03 4.72
CA TYR A 118 2.31 19.82 3.90
C TYR A 118 2.69 20.17 2.45
N PRO A 119 3.47 19.31 1.76
CA PRO A 119 3.80 19.53 0.35
C PRO A 119 2.55 19.80 -0.49
N PRO A 120 2.59 20.71 -1.47
CA PRO A 120 1.41 21.09 -2.25
C PRO A 120 0.69 19.89 -2.87
N LYS A 121 1.47 18.93 -3.39
CA LYS A 121 0.90 17.72 -3.99
C LYS A 121 0.20 16.81 -2.97
N VAL A 122 0.73 16.72 -1.76
CA VAL A 122 0.10 15.99 -0.65
C VAL A 122 -1.23 16.65 -0.27
N ARG A 123 -1.26 17.98 -0.13
CA ARG A 123 -2.51 18.70 0.14
C ARG A 123 -3.56 18.45 -0.95
N GLN A 124 -3.17 18.51 -2.22
CA GLN A 124 -4.09 18.24 -3.35
C GLN A 124 -4.75 16.84 -3.24
N ILE A 125 -3.96 15.81 -2.93
CA ILE A 125 -4.43 14.43 -2.75
C ILE A 125 -5.40 14.34 -1.55
N LEU A 126 -5.02 14.92 -0.41
CA LEU A 126 -5.83 14.87 0.81
C LEU A 126 -7.13 15.67 0.66
N ASP A 127 -7.08 16.85 0.04
CA ASP A 127 -8.26 17.67 -0.27
C ASP A 127 -9.25 16.92 -1.18
N ALA A 128 -8.76 16.23 -2.21
CA ALA A 128 -9.60 15.40 -3.08
C ALA A 128 -10.29 14.26 -2.30
N GLY A 129 -9.55 13.58 -1.43
CA GLY A 129 -10.11 12.55 -0.56
C GLY A 129 -11.13 13.10 0.46
N LEU A 130 -10.84 14.26 1.06
CA LEU A 130 -11.72 14.93 2.01
C LEU A 130 -13.00 15.42 1.33
N ALA A 131 -12.92 15.82 0.05
CA ALA A 131 -14.09 16.14 -0.77
C ALA A 131 -14.97 14.91 -1.02
N LEU A 132 -14.40 13.74 -1.28
CA LEU A 132 -15.17 12.49 -1.39
C LEU A 132 -15.85 12.12 -0.06
N ALA A 133 -15.18 12.33 1.07
CA ALA A 133 -15.79 12.06 2.39
C ALA A 133 -17.04 12.92 2.66
N LYS A 134 -17.13 14.12 2.06
CA LYS A 134 -18.33 15.00 2.15
C LYS A 134 -19.51 14.48 1.34
N GLN A 135 -19.29 13.57 0.38
CA GLN A 135 -20.35 13.03 -0.48
C GLN A 135 -21.14 11.89 0.18
N ASN A 136 -20.81 11.51 1.42
CA ASN A 136 -21.50 10.46 2.18
C ASN A 136 -21.58 9.12 1.43
N LEU A 137 -20.50 8.77 0.73
CA LEU A 137 -20.36 7.52 -0.03
C LEU A 137 -20.25 6.32 0.92
N GLY A 138 -20.98 5.25 0.63
CA GLY A 138 -20.93 4.00 1.37
C GLY A 138 -19.66 3.17 1.10
N TYR A 139 -19.57 2.01 1.75
CA TYR A 139 -18.56 1.00 1.43
C TYR A 139 -19.13 0.02 0.42
N THR A 140 -18.46 -0.14 -0.72
CA THR A 140 -18.88 -1.09 -1.76
C THR A 140 -17.67 -1.88 -2.22
N TYR A 141 -17.61 -3.15 -1.81
CA TYR A 141 -16.52 -4.06 -2.16
C TYR A 141 -16.34 -4.15 -3.68
N GLY A 142 -15.11 -4.00 -4.18
CA GLY A 142 -14.80 -4.04 -5.61
C GLY A 142 -15.05 -2.72 -6.34
N SER A 143 -15.65 -1.70 -5.72
CA SER A 143 -15.89 -0.40 -6.36
C SER A 143 -14.73 0.59 -6.16
N ALA A 144 -14.41 1.33 -7.23
CA ALA A 144 -13.47 2.46 -7.23
C ALA A 144 -14.07 3.72 -7.87
N ASP A 145 -15.35 3.72 -8.20
CA ASP A 145 -16.03 4.89 -8.77
C ASP A 145 -17.04 5.43 -7.74
N PRO A 146 -16.89 6.68 -7.28
CA PRO A 146 -17.85 7.28 -6.35
C PRO A 146 -19.27 7.34 -6.90
N LYS A 147 -19.47 7.33 -8.23
CA LYS A 147 -20.80 7.31 -8.86
C LYS A 147 -21.60 6.05 -8.54
N ASN A 148 -20.94 4.97 -8.13
CA ASN A 148 -21.60 3.75 -7.68
C ASN A 148 -22.21 3.87 -6.27
N GLY A 149 -22.15 5.05 -5.65
CA GLY A 149 -22.67 5.31 -4.30
C GLY A 149 -21.76 4.81 -3.17
N GLY A 150 -20.63 4.18 -3.52
CA GLY A 150 -19.66 3.68 -2.55
C GLY A 150 -18.39 3.16 -3.20
N MET A 151 -17.35 3.03 -2.39
CA MET A 151 -16.00 2.62 -2.82
C MET A 151 -15.42 1.64 -1.81
N ASP A 152 -14.56 0.72 -2.24
CA ASP A 152 -13.75 -0.07 -1.32
C ASP A 152 -12.48 0.67 -0.90
N CYS A 153 -11.75 0.10 0.05
CA CYS A 153 -10.54 0.71 0.61
C CYS A 153 -9.48 1.05 -0.46
N SER A 154 -9.13 0.08 -1.30
CA SER A 154 -8.15 0.25 -2.37
C SER A 154 -8.67 1.06 -3.55
N GLY A 155 -9.98 1.01 -3.81
CA GLY A 155 -10.66 1.77 -4.84
C GLY A 155 -10.67 3.26 -4.53
N PHE A 156 -10.84 3.63 -3.26
CA PHE A 156 -10.63 5.00 -2.80
C PHE A 156 -9.22 5.50 -3.13
N ILE A 157 -8.17 4.75 -2.75
CA ILE A 157 -6.78 5.14 -3.01
C ILE A 157 -6.52 5.22 -4.52
N TYR A 158 -6.97 4.22 -5.28
CA TYR A 158 -6.85 4.19 -6.73
C TYR A 158 -7.44 5.45 -7.36
N TYR A 159 -8.69 5.77 -7.03
CA TYR A 159 -9.39 6.92 -7.59
C TYR A 159 -8.71 8.23 -7.24
N VAL A 160 -8.45 8.48 -5.95
CA VAL A 160 -7.86 9.75 -5.50
C VAL A 160 -6.51 9.99 -6.14
N LEU A 161 -5.65 8.96 -6.23
CA LEU A 161 -4.33 9.12 -6.82
C LEU A 161 -4.39 9.28 -8.35
N ARG A 162 -5.29 8.56 -9.04
CA ARG A 162 -5.49 8.70 -10.49
C ARG A 162 -5.98 10.09 -10.87
N GLU A 163 -6.97 10.63 -10.16
CA GLU A 163 -7.46 12.00 -10.34
C GLU A 163 -6.37 13.06 -10.07
N ASN A 164 -5.36 12.68 -9.29
CA ASN A 164 -4.21 13.53 -8.99
C ASN A 164 -2.98 13.22 -9.86
N GLY A 165 -3.13 12.51 -10.98
CA GLY A 165 -2.09 12.35 -12.00
C GLY A 165 -1.14 11.17 -11.79
N PHE A 166 -1.43 10.26 -10.86
CA PHE A 166 -0.64 9.03 -10.68
C PHE A 166 -1.26 7.92 -11.52
N SER A 167 -0.71 7.65 -12.71
CA SER A 167 -1.27 6.68 -13.65
C SER A 167 -1.10 5.22 -13.24
N ASP A 168 -0.01 4.90 -12.54
CA ASP A 168 0.45 3.52 -12.35
C ASP A 168 -0.02 2.90 -11.03
N VAL A 169 -1.03 3.51 -10.40
CA VAL A 169 -1.59 3.10 -9.12
C VAL A 169 -2.33 1.77 -9.30
N PRO A 170 -1.95 0.70 -8.61
CA PRO A 170 -2.66 -0.56 -8.72
C PRO A 170 -4.07 -0.50 -8.11
N ARG A 171 -4.99 -1.31 -8.64
CA ARG A 171 -6.39 -1.36 -8.17
C ARG A 171 -6.55 -2.06 -6.81
N ASP A 172 -5.75 -3.09 -6.55
CA ASP A 172 -5.84 -3.93 -5.36
C ASP A 172 -4.92 -3.49 -4.23
N SER A 173 -5.37 -3.58 -2.98
CA SER A 173 -4.55 -3.21 -1.81
C SER A 173 -3.24 -4.01 -1.68
N SER A 174 -3.21 -5.29 -2.03
CA SER A 174 -1.94 -6.06 -2.06
C SER A 174 -0.98 -5.56 -3.14
N GLN A 175 -1.49 -5.17 -4.30
CA GLN A 175 -0.65 -4.63 -5.36
C GLN A 175 -0.19 -3.21 -5.05
N GLN A 176 -1.02 -2.38 -4.42
CA GLN A 176 -0.62 -1.06 -3.90
C GLN A 176 0.51 -1.20 -2.87
N TYR A 177 0.42 -2.18 -1.97
CA TYR A 177 1.49 -2.49 -1.03
C TYR A 177 2.78 -2.90 -1.75
N VAL A 178 2.70 -3.81 -2.72
CA VAL A 178 3.87 -4.23 -3.52
C VAL A 178 4.46 -3.03 -4.28
N TRP A 179 3.63 -2.16 -4.82
CA TRP A 179 4.02 -0.95 -5.54
C TRP A 179 4.81 0.01 -4.65
N VAL A 180 4.30 0.31 -3.45
CA VAL A 180 5.01 1.12 -2.45
C VAL A 180 6.32 0.45 -2.03
N ARG A 181 6.29 -0.85 -1.73
CA ARG A 181 7.49 -1.61 -1.32
C ARG A 181 8.59 -1.62 -2.38
N LYS A 182 8.22 -1.75 -3.66
CA LYS A 182 9.18 -1.73 -4.78
C LYS A 182 9.85 -0.36 -4.97
N ALA A 183 9.20 0.73 -4.55
CA ALA A 183 9.79 2.07 -4.61
C ALA A 183 10.85 2.32 -3.52
N GLY A 184 10.95 1.45 -2.52
CA GLY A 184 12.02 1.49 -1.51
C GLY A 184 11.76 2.36 -0.28
N ASP A 185 10.61 3.04 -0.20
CA ASP A 185 10.22 3.91 0.93
C ASP A 185 9.05 3.32 1.72
N PHE A 186 9.29 2.15 2.33
CA PHE A 186 8.31 1.43 3.15
C PHE A 186 8.87 1.13 4.55
N SER A 187 8.14 1.56 5.57
CA SER A 187 8.43 1.32 6.99
C SER A 187 7.51 0.21 7.52
N ALA A 188 8.09 -0.94 7.84
CA ALA A 188 7.38 -2.01 8.52
C ALA A 188 7.17 -1.65 10.00
N VAL A 189 6.01 -2.02 10.56
CA VAL A 189 5.67 -1.76 11.96
C VAL A 189 5.31 -3.07 12.63
N LEU A 190 6.08 -3.48 13.63
CA LEU A 190 5.87 -4.71 14.39
C LEU A 190 5.17 -4.45 15.74
N SER A 191 5.37 -3.26 16.28
CA SER A 191 4.74 -2.80 17.51
C SER A 191 3.21 -2.81 17.39
N ARG A 192 2.54 -2.99 18.52
CA ARG A 192 1.09 -2.77 18.69
C ARG A 192 0.77 -1.50 19.46
N LYS A 193 1.78 -0.67 19.74
CA LYS A 193 1.65 0.58 20.46
C LYS A 193 1.60 1.76 19.49
N GLU A 194 0.68 2.68 19.73
CA GLU A 194 0.46 3.88 18.90
C GLU A 194 1.57 4.93 19.04
N ASP A 195 2.39 4.83 20.09
CA ASP A 195 3.49 5.73 20.44
C ASP A 195 4.87 5.11 20.20
N SER A 196 4.96 3.99 19.47
CA SER A 196 6.26 3.40 19.16
C SER A 196 7.04 4.25 18.16
N PHE A 197 8.37 4.24 18.30
CA PHE A 197 9.31 4.91 17.41
C PHE A 197 9.14 4.54 15.93
N GLU A 198 8.63 3.34 15.63
CA GLU A 198 8.35 2.90 14.25
C GLU A 198 7.35 3.82 13.51
N LEU A 199 6.60 4.65 14.24
CA LEU A 199 5.62 5.61 13.70
C LEU A 199 6.11 7.07 13.72
N ASP A 200 7.39 7.31 14.02
CA ASP A 200 7.98 8.66 14.06
C ASP A 200 8.19 9.24 12.66
N ASP A 201 8.48 8.38 11.68
CA ASP A 201 8.66 8.78 10.27
C ASP A 201 7.34 8.82 9.48
N LEU A 202 6.21 8.49 10.11
CA LEU A 202 4.90 8.50 9.48
C LEU A 202 4.46 9.93 9.14
N LYS A 203 4.26 10.21 7.86
CA LYS A 203 4.01 11.57 7.34
C LYS A 203 2.71 11.64 6.53
N PRO A 204 2.01 12.78 6.58
CA PRO A 204 0.78 12.99 5.80
C PRO A 204 0.98 12.61 4.33
N GLY A 205 0.01 11.89 3.77
CA GLY A 205 0.09 11.33 2.42
C GLY A 205 0.64 9.90 2.36
N ASP A 206 1.24 9.36 3.42
CA ASP A 206 1.70 7.97 3.41
C ASP A 206 0.52 6.98 3.34
N LEU A 207 0.70 5.92 2.56
CA LEU A 207 -0.25 4.83 2.47
C LEU A 207 -0.04 3.87 3.64
N LEU A 208 -1.14 3.48 4.29
CA LEU A 208 -1.19 2.65 5.48
C LEU A 208 -1.75 1.28 5.11
N PHE A 209 -1.13 0.19 5.56
CA PHE A 209 -1.53 -1.17 5.15
C PHE A 209 -1.85 -2.09 6.33
N TRP A 210 -2.93 -2.86 6.20
CA TRP A 210 -3.31 -3.91 7.15
C TRP A 210 -3.55 -5.24 6.46
N ARG A 211 -3.40 -6.32 7.22
CA ARG A 211 -3.86 -7.68 6.88
C ARG A 211 -4.90 -8.15 7.89
N GLY A 212 -5.61 -9.24 7.57
CA GLY A 212 -6.50 -9.93 8.51
C GLY A 212 -7.78 -9.16 8.87
N THR A 213 -8.21 -8.20 8.06
CA THR A 213 -9.50 -7.50 8.23
C THR A 213 -10.70 -8.28 7.67
N TYR A 214 -10.44 -9.25 6.80
CA TYR A 214 -11.39 -10.26 6.29
C TYR A 214 -10.59 -11.41 5.69
N ASN A 215 -11.26 -12.53 5.39
CA ASN A 215 -10.61 -13.70 4.80
C ASN A 215 -10.28 -13.47 3.34
N ILE A 216 -9.02 -13.72 2.98
CA ILE A 216 -8.53 -13.70 1.60
C ILE A 216 -7.57 -14.86 1.40
N ASP A 217 -7.47 -15.33 0.16
CA ASP A 217 -6.43 -16.25 -0.29
C ASP A 217 -5.58 -15.57 -1.37
N ARG A 218 -4.64 -14.71 -0.94
CA ARG A 218 -3.67 -14.03 -1.81
C ARG A 218 -2.39 -13.68 -1.06
N ASP A 219 -1.30 -13.54 -1.80
CA ASP A 219 0.02 -13.14 -1.30
C ASP A 219 0.53 -11.87 -2.02
N PRO A 220 0.95 -10.80 -1.30
CA PRO A 220 0.89 -10.64 0.15
C PRO A 220 -0.56 -10.51 0.65
N PRO A 221 -0.87 -11.00 1.87
CA PRO A 221 -2.24 -11.03 2.41
C PRO A 221 -2.67 -9.67 2.99
N ILE A 222 -2.37 -8.58 2.30
CA ILE A 222 -2.91 -7.25 2.63
C ILE A 222 -4.41 -7.29 2.37
N THR A 223 -5.22 -6.78 3.28
CA THR A 223 -6.69 -6.76 3.19
C THR A 223 -7.23 -5.33 3.26
N HIS A 224 -6.44 -4.34 3.69
CA HIS A 224 -6.92 -2.99 3.82
C HIS A 224 -5.82 -1.96 3.58
N THR A 225 -6.22 -0.81 3.06
CA THR A 225 -5.35 0.33 2.78
C THR A 225 -6.07 1.65 3.07
N MET A 226 -5.35 2.65 3.56
CA MET A 226 -5.82 4.00 3.87
C MET A 226 -4.70 5.00 3.59
N ILE A 227 -5.01 6.30 3.54
CA ILE A 227 -3.99 7.35 3.50
C ILE A 227 -3.91 8.09 4.84
N TYR A 228 -2.70 8.34 5.33
CA TYR A 228 -2.50 9.06 6.57
C TYR A 228 -2.75 10.56 6.37
N LEU A 229 -3.59 11.14 7.23
CA LEU A 229 -4.02 12.55 7.12
C LEU A 229 -3.20 13.47 8.04
N GLY A 230 -2.57 12.92 9.08
CA GLY A 230 -1.87 13.68 10.11
C GLY A 230 -2.57 13.62 11.46
N ARG A 231 -2.51 14.70 12.23
CA ARG A 231 -3.16 14.81 13.54
C ARG A 231 -4.30 15.82 13.52
N GLU A 232 -5.44 15.45 14.11
CA GLU A 232 -6.54 16.40 14.33
C GLU A 232 -6.14 17.41 15.41
N LYS A 233 -6.30 18.72 15.17
CA LYS A 233 -5.91 19.77 16.11
C LYS A 233 -6.62 19.67 17.46
N ARG A 234 -7.90 19.27 17.46
CA ARG A 234 -8.76 19.17 18.64
C ARG A 234 -8.33 18.04 19.57
N THR A 235 -8.17 16.82 19.04
CA THR A 235 -7.88 15.63 19.86
C THR A 235 -6.39 15.32 19.96
N LYS A 236 -5.56 15.93 19.10
CA LYS A 236 -4.14 15.62 18.88
C LYS A 236 -3.88 14.17 18.42
N LYS A 237 -4.95 13.41 18.16
CA LYS A 237 -4.86 12.01 17.72
C LYS A 237 -4.54 11.94 16.23
N ARG A 238 -3.83 10.88 15.87
CA ARG A 238 -3.58 10.53 14.48
C ARG A 238 -4.90 10.15 13.81
N VAL A 239 -5.11 10.67 12.61
CA VAL A 239 -6.28 10.41 11.78
C VAL A 239 -5.85 9.96 10.39
N MET A 240 -6.71 9.20 9.74
CA MET A 240 -6.51 8.68 8.40
C MET A 240 -7.79 8.82 7.60
N LEU A 241 -7.65 8.73 6.29
CA LEU A 241 -8.71 8.97 5.33
C LEU A 241 -8.81 7.78 4.37
N GLY A 242 -10.03 7.40 4.03
CA GLY A 242 -10.31 6.42 2.99
C GLY A 242 -11.66 5.78 3.17
N SER A 243 -11.81 4.53 2.71
CA SER A 243 -13.08 3.80 2.77
C SER A 243 -13.02 2.57 3.65
N SER A 244 -13.95 2.43 4.62
CA SER A 244 -13.97 1.31 5.55
C SER A 244 -15.38 0.81 5.87
N ASP A 245 -15.50 -0.46 6.24
CA ASP A 245 -16.75 -1.08 6.71
C ASP A 245 -16.72 -1.21 8.24
N GLY A 246 -16.91 -0.08 8.96
CA GLY A 246 -17.11 -0.10 10.42
C GLY A 246 -15.91 0.35 11.29
N ARG A 247 -14.89 1.00 10.72
CA ARG A 247 -13.88 1.71 11.53
C ARG A 247 -14.50 2.91 12.26
N THR A 248 -13.84 3.38 13.32
CA THR A 248 -14.36 4.47 14.15
C THR A 248 -13.70 5.81 13.86
N TYR A 249 -14.44 6.89 14.06
CA TYR A 249 -13.89 8.22 14.30
C TYR A 249 -14.57 8.85 15.51
N ASP A 250 -13.78 9.26 16.48
CA ASP A 250 -14.23 9.75 17.79
C ASP A 250 -15.15 8.73 18.51
N GLY A 251 -14.76 7.46 18.47
CA GLY A 251 -15.49 6.35 19.10
C GLY A 251 -16.77 5.92 18.38
N LYS A 252 -17.17 6.60 17.30
CA LYS A 252 -18.37 6.30 16.52
C LYS A 252 -18.01 5.53 15.26
N GLN A 253 -18.65 4.38 15.04
CA GLN A 253 -18.47 3.58 13.82
C GLN A 253 -19.03 4.32 12.60
N ARG A 254 -18.32 4.19 11.47
CA ARG A 254 -18.65 4.81 10.19
C ARG A 254 -18.41 3.80 9.05
N TRP A 255 -19.11 4.01 7.94
CA TRP A 255 -19.18 3.10 6.82
C TRP A 255 -19.00 3.84 5.50
N GLY A 256 -18.04 3.41 4.69
CA GLY A 256 -17.67 4.03 3.44
C GLY A 256 -16.59 5.08 3.57
N VAL A 257 -16.64 6.09 2.71
CA VAL A 257 -15.59 7.11 2.58
C VAL A 257 -15.70 8.14 3.68
N SER A 258 -14.73 8.14 4.61
CA SER A 258 -14.73 9.01 5.80
C SER A 258 -13.31 9.22 6.33
N VAL A 259 -13.16 10.17 7.25
CA VAL A 259 -12.04 10.24 8.20
C VAL A 259 -12.25 9.22 9.32
N PHE A 260 -11.17 8.58 9.74
CA PHE A 260 -11.13 7.53 10.77
C PHE A 260 -9.99 7.78 11.78
N ASP A 261 -10.16 7.30 13.01
CA ASP A 261 -9.09 7.27 14.00
C ASP A 261 -7.98 6.31 13.53
N PHE A 262 -6.72 6.75 13.55
CA PHE A 262 -5.60 5.82 13.43
C PHE A 262 -5.39 5.15 14.79
N LYS A 263 -5.78 3.87 14.88
CA LYS A 263 -5.63 3.05 16.08
C LYS A 263 -4.96 1.72 15.75
N MET A 264 -4.10 1.26 16.66
CA MET A 264 -3.50 -0.06 16.50
C MET A 264 -4.54 -1.15 16.78
N PRO A 265 -4.60 -2.21 15.95
CA PRO A 265 -5.52 -3.31 16.21
C PRO A 265 -5.28 -3.96 17.57
N PRO A 266 -6.34 -4.36 18.29
CA PRO A 266 -6.17 -5.12 19.52
C PRO A 266 -5.46 -6.46 19.24
N PRO A 267 -4.79 -7.04 20.25
CA PRO A 267 -4.22 -8.37 20.09
C PRO A 267 -5.32 -9.40 19.76
N PRO A 268 -5.01 -10.44 18.98
CA PRO A 268 -5.95 -11.53 18.73
C PRO A 268 -6.43 -12.11 20.06
N LYS A 269 -7.74 -12.26 20.20
CA LYS A 269 -8.31 -13.12 21.24
C LYS A 269 -8.07 -14.57 20.79
N SER A 270 -7.60 -15.43 21.69
CA SER A 270 -7.28 -16.83 21.36
C SER A 270 -8.50 -17.53 20.73
N GLY A 271 -8.41 -17.89 19.46
CA GLY A 271 -9.50 -18.53 18.69
C GLY A 271 -9.53 -18.13 17.22
N ASP A 272 -9.35 -16.84 16.91
CA ASP A 272 -9.56 -16.28 15.56
C ASP A 272 -8.29 -15.63 14.98
N ALA A 273 -7.14 -16.30 15.06
CA ALA A 273 -5.88 -15.74 14.56
C ALA A 273 -5.91 -15.42 13.05
N LYS A 274 -6.78 -16.08 12.27
CA LYS A 274 -6.94 -15.84 10.82
C LYS A 274 -7.62 -14.52 10.47
N ILE A 275 -8.50 -14.00 11.35
CA ILE A 275 -9.21 -12.72 11.17
C ILE A 275 -8.84 -11.76 12.31
N SER A 276 -7.54 -11.67 12.60
CA SER A 276 -7.02 -10.65 13.50
C SER A 276 -6.37 -9.56 12.68
N PRO A 277 -6.91 -8.34 12.68
CA PRO A 277 -6.30 -7.24 11.96
C PRO A 277 -4.88 -6.98 12.48
N VAL A 278 -3.93 -6.85 11.57
CA VAL A 278 -2.55 -6.48 11.90
C VAL A 278 -2.17 -5.31 11.03
N PHE A 279 -1.71 -4.22 11.65
CA PHE A 279 -1.07 -3.13 10.92
C PHE A 279 0.30 -3.62 10.46
N VAL A 280 0.54 -3.58 9.16
CA VAL A 280 1.77 -4.11 8.53
C VAL A 280 2.83 -3.01 8.47
N GLY A 281 2.41 -1.77 8.24
CA GLY A 281 3.29 -0.64 8.09
C GLY A 281 2.73 0.41 7.13
N TYR A 282 3.59 1.33 6.74
CA TYR A 282 3.24 2.46 5.88
C TYR A 282 4.35 2.74 4.88
N GLY A 283 4.04 3.50 3.84
CA GLY A 283 5.07 3.98 2.92
C GLY A 283 4.60 5.09 2.00
N ARG A 284 5.57 5.74 1.37
CA ARG A 284 5.33 6.89 0.52
C ARG A 284 4.67 6.48 -0.78
N ILE A 285 3.80 7.33 -1.31
CA ILE A 285 3.25 7.18 -2.66
C ILE A 285 4.42 7.27 -3.66
N PRO A 286 4.70 6.23 -4.47
CA PRO A 286 5.76 6.28 -5.47
C PRO A 286 5.53 7.42 -6.47
N GLY A 287 6.60 8.16 -6.79
CA GLY A 287 6.53 9.34 -7.66
C GLY A 287 6.01 10.62 -6.98
N LEU A 288 5.64 10.57 -5.70
CA LEU A 288 5.36 11.75 -4.91
C LEU A 288 6.68 12.40 -4.52
N ILE A 289 7.12 13.38 -5.31
CA ILE A 289 8.29 14.20 -5.00
C ILE A 289 7.88 15.17 -3.90
N GLY A 290 8.57 15.13 -2.76
CA GLY A 290 8.49 16.20 -1.78
C GLY A 290 9.33 17.35 -2.32
N ASP A 291 8.69 18.49 -2.60
CA ASP A 291 9.40 19.75 -2.79
C ASP A 291 10.08 20.16 -1.48
#